data_AF-A0A4P7KW83-F1
#
_entry.id   AF-A0A4P7KW83-F1
#
_cell.length_a   1.000
_cell.length_b   1.000
_cell.length_c   1.000
_cell.angle_alpha   90.00
_cell.angle_beta   90.00
_cell.angle_gamma   90.00
#
_symmetry.space_group_name_H-M   'P 1'
#
loop_
_entity.id
_entity.type
_entity.pdbx_description
1 polymer ?
#
loop_
_entity_poly.entity_id
_entity_poly.type
_entity_poly.pdbx_seq_one_letter_code
_entity_poly.pdbx_strand_id
1 'polypeptide(L)'
;MKMQKNMIRKAKHTLGQCFEFNKLAIYQEVTASKFEPLSSDANNLDGLNIHCGIVDELHAHKTRDVWDVLETATGARLQSLLFGITTAGFNKEGICYELRDYAIKVLQGQVEDDSFFGIIYTLDKKDDPFDEKMWQKANPGLGICKRWDDMRRLAKKLRSRFQPGRIL
;
A
#
# COMPACT_ATOMS: atom_id res chain seq x y z
N MET A 1 9.08 1.86 11.41
CA MET A 1 9.23 3.05 12.29
C MET A 1 10.64 3.64 12.45
N LYS A 2 11.75 2.90 12.23
CA LYS A 2 13.13 3.45 12.34
C LYS A 2 13.38 4.60 11.34
N MET A 3 12.88 4.46 10.12
CA MET A 3 13.05 5.46 9.06
C MET A 3 12.31 6.77 9.36
N GLN A 4 11.04 6.69 9.80
CA GLN A 4 10.23 7.85 10.18
C GLN A 4 10.91 8.68 11.29
N LYS A 5 11.43 8.02 12.33
CA LYS A 5 12.19 8.69 13.40
C LYS A 5 13.47 9.34 12.89
N ASN A 6 14.16 8.69 11.95
CA ASN A 6 15.34 9.27 11.34
C ASN A 6 15.02 10.53 10.53
N MET A 7 13.86 10.57 9.87
CA MET A 7 13.38 11.78 9.17
C MET A 7 13.12 12.92 10.17
N ILE A 8 12.43 12.64 11.28
CA ILE A 8 12.19 13.62 12.35
C ILE A 8 13.52 14.17 12.90
N ARG A 9 14.48 13.29 13.19
CA ARG A 9 15.82 13.68 13.66
C ARG A 9 16.56 14.60 12.68
N LYS A 10 16.43 14.33 11.37
CA LYS A 10 17.04 15.17 10.33
C LYS A 10 16.33 16.51 10.17
N ALA A 11 15.04 16.58 10.50
CA ALA A 11 14.22 17.79 10.46
C ALA A 11 14.26 18.61 11.77
N LYS A 12 15.37 18.56 12.53
CA LYS A 12 15.51 19.15 13.87
C LYS A 12 15.18 20.66 13.95
N HIS A 13 15.39 21.41 12.87
CA HIS A 13 15.16 22.85 12.83
C HIS A 13 13.76 23.24 12.33
N THR A 14 12.91 22.28 11.99
CA THR A 14 11.56 22.50 11.49
C THR A 14 10.57 21.63 12.26
N LEU A 15 9.88 20.70 11.58
CA LEU A 15 8.88 19.82 12.17
C LEU A 15 9.44 18.92 13.27
N GLY A 16 10.76 18.65 13.27
CA GLY A 16 11.39 17.83 14.30
C GLY A 16 11.31 18.41 15.72
N GLN A 17 11.01 19.70 15.87
CA GLN A 17 10.77 20.33 17.18
C GLN A 17 9.36 20.06 17.71
N CYS A 18 8.43 19.67 16.82
CA CYS A 18 7.03 19.43 17.14
C CYS A 18 6.73 17.96 17.45
N PHE A 19 7.73 17.08 17.49
CA PHE A 19 7.48 15.66 17.70
C PHE A 19 8.46 15.04 18.66
N GLU A 20 7.93 14.29 19.62
CA GLU A 20 8.69 13.40 20.48
C GLU A 20 8.57 11.96 20.01
N PHE A 21 9.50 11.07 20.39
CA PHE A 21 9.37 9.66 20.03
C PHE A 21 10.13 8.75 21.00
N ASN A 22 9.57 7.57 21.23
CA ASN A 22 10.24 6.47 21.94
C ASN A 22 10.43 5.29 20.98
N LYS A 23 10.62 4.06 21.48
CA LYS A 23 10.76 2.86 20.63
C LYS A 23 9.45 2.51 19.89
N LEU A 24 8.30 2.73 20.50
CA LEU A 24 7.00 2.24 20.08
C LEU A 24 6.14 3.28 19.36
N ALA A 25 6.28 4.56 19.64
CA ALA A 25 5.47 5.60 18.98
C ALA A 25 6.24 6.90 18.75
N ILE A 26 5.65 7.75 17.90
CA ILE A 26 5.94 9.18 17.73
C ILE A 26 4.73 9.93 18.32
N TYR A 27 4.98 11.00 19.05
CA TYR A 27 3.96 11.79 19.74
C TYR A 27 4.04 13.25 19.31
N GLN A 28 2.89 13.90 19.28
CA GLN A 28 2.78 15.35 19.31
C GLN A 28 1.97 15.74 20.55
N GLU A 29 2.65 16.31 21.54
CA GLU A 29 2.11 16.58 22.86
C GLU A 29 0.98 17.62 22.83
N VAL A 30 1.15 18.67 22.03
CA VAL A 30 0.20 19.80 21.96
C VAL A 30 -1.21 19.33 21.60
N THR A 31 -1.32 18.36 20.69
CA THR A 31 -2.60 17.81 20.21
C THR A 31 -2.90 16.44 20.80
N ALA A 32 -2.11 15.98 21.77
CA ALA A 32 -2.17 14.62 22.33
C ALA A 32 -2.26 13.51 21.27
N SER A 33 -1.59 13.72 20.13
CA SER A 33 -1.66 12.83 18.97
C SER A 33 -0.49 11.87 18.95
N LYS A 34 -0.70 10.66 18.40
CA LYS A 34 0.36 9.66 18.27
C LYS A 34 0.33 8.94 16.93
N PHE A 35 1.49 8.48 16.50
CA PHE A 35 1.70 7.61 15.35
C PHE A 35 2.53 6.40 15.77
N GLU A 36 1.98 5.21 15.60
CA GLU A 36 2.58 3.97 16.10
C GLU A 36 2.36 2.82 15.10
N PRO A 37 3.22 1.79 15.12
CA PRO A 37 3.03 0.61 14.30
C PRO A 37 2.03 -0.30 15.00
N LEU A 38 1.05 -0.80 14.26
CA LEU A 38 0.10 -1.77 14.75
C LEU A 38 0.56 -3.19 14.42
N SER A 39 0.15 -4.15 15.26
CA SER A 39 0.38 -5.57 14.99
C SER A 39 -0.43 -6.02 13.78
N SER A 40 0.04 -7.04 13.08
CA SER A 40 -0.73 -7.72 12.03
C SER A 40 -1.78 -8.68 12.59
N ASP A 41 -1.91 -8.77 13.92
CA ASP A 41 -2.91 -9.60 14.60
C ASP A 41 -4.11 -8.75 15.01
N ALA A 42 -5.26 -9.02 14.40
CA ALA A 42 -6.50 -8.27 14.58
C ALA A 42 -7.03 -8.30 16.03
N ASN A 43 -6.72 -9.35 16.79
CA ASN A 43 -7.24 -9.52 18.15
C ASN A 43 -6.76 -8.45 19.15
N ASN A 44 -5.69 -7.71 18.80
CA ASN A 44 -5.14 -6.65 19.65
C ASN A 44 -5.51 -5.23 19.16
N LEU A 45 -6.40 -5.11 18.17
CA LEU A 45 -6.70 -3.85 17.50
C LEU A 45 -8.11 -3.30 17.82
N ASP A 46 -8.87 -3.98 18.66
CA ASP A 46 -10.19 -3.50 19.11
C ASP A 46 -10.08 -2.28 20.03
N GLY A 47 -11.04 -1.35 19.89
CA GLY A 47 -11.12 -0.14 20.71
C GLY A 47 -10.15 0.98 20.31
N LEU A 48 -9.45 0.83 19.18
CA LEU A 48 -8.68 1.91 18.61
C LEU A 48 -9.61 3.01 18.09
N ASN A 49 -9.18 4.26 18.25
CA ASN A 49 -9.88 5.43 17.74
C ASN A 49 -8.95 6.16 16.76
N ILE A 50 -8.90 5.65 15.52
CA ILE A 50 -7.91 6.05 14.53
C ILE A 50 -8.43 7.16 13.64
N HIS A 51 -7.58 8.15 13.38
CA HIS A 51 -7.85 9.19 12.39
C HIS A 51 -7.20 8.89 11.03
N CYS A 52 -6.11 8.12 11.03
CA CYS A 52 -5.43 7.70 9.81
C CYS A 52 -4.83 6.30 10.00
N GLY A 53 -5.28 5.33 9.20
CA GLY A 53 -4.71 3.99 9.10
C GLY A 53 -3.92 3.84 7.79
N ILE A 54 -2.72 3.27 7.86
CA ILE A 54 -1.92 2.96 6.66
C ILE A 54 -1.55 1.48 6.71
N VAL A 55 -2.08 0.72 5.77
CA VAL A 55 -1.81 -0.70 5.59
C VAL A 55 -0.90 -0.87 4.39
N ASP A 56 0.38 -1.14 4.65
CA ASP A 56 1.38 -1.39 3.62
C ASP A 56 1.44 -2.88 3.28
N GLU A 57 1.80 -3.19 2.04
CA GLU A 57 1.82 -4.56 1.49
C GLU A 57 0.53 -5.36 1.71
N LEU A 58 -0.62 -4.73 1.50
CA LEU A 58 -1.94 -5.34 1.71
C LEU A 58 -2.12 -6.72 1.02
N HIS A 59 -1.48 -6.94 -0.14
CA HIS A 59 -1.49 -8.24 -0.82
C HIS A 59 -0.91 -9.41 -0.01
N ALA A 60 -0.10 -9.14 1.02
CA ALA A 60 0.47 -10.13 1.91
C ALA A 60 -0.50 -10.54 3.04
N HIS A 61 -1.58 -9.78 3.25
CA HIS A 61 -2.61 -10.12 4.24
C HIS A 61 -3.41 -11.33 3.76
N LYS A 62 -3.47 -12.36 4.61
CA LYS A 62 -4.17 -13.62 4.30
C LYS A 62 -5.68 -13.50 4.44
N THR A 63 -6.12 -12.69 5.40
CA THR A 63 -7.52 -12.50 5.78
C THR A 63 -7.85 -11.01 5.83
N ARG A 64 -9.14 -10.72 5.93
CA ARG A 64 -9.67 -9.35 5.97
C ARG A 64 -9.63 -8.72 7.37
N ASP A 65 -9.41 -9.54 8.40
CA ASP A 65 -9.56 -9.18 9.81
C ASP A 65 -8.86 -7.86 10.19
N VAL A 66 -7.60 -7.65 9.79
CA VAL A 66 -6.88 -6.40 10.10
C VAL A 66 -7.51 -5.20 9.40
N TRP A 67 -7.95 -5.37 8.14
CA TRP A 67 -8.58 -4.28 7.39
C TRP A 67 -9.90 -3.88 8.04
N ASP A 68 -10.75 -4.86 8.36
CA ASP A 68 -12.08 -4.61 8.92
C ASP A 68 -12.02 -3.99 10.32
N VAL A 69 -11.08 -4.42 11.15
CA VAL A 69 -10.87 -3.82 12.47
C VAL A 69 -10.40 -2.36 12.34
N LEU A 70 -9.48 -2.08 11.41
CA LEU A 70 -9.04 -0.70 11.17
C LEU A 70 -10.17 0.16 10.61
N GLU A 71 -10.93 -0.34 9.64
CA GLU A 71 -12.10 0.34 9.08
C GLU A 71 -13.10 0.68 10.17
N THR A 72 -13.45 -0.28 11.04
CA THR A 72 -14.35 -0.05 12.17
C THR A 72 -13.79 0.98 13.16
N ALA A 73 -12.49 0.92 13.44
CA ALA A 73 -11.80 1.85 14.35
C ALA A 73 -11.78 3.30 13.84
N THR A 74 -12.04 3.54 12.55
CA THR A 74 -12.19 4.89 12.00
C THR A 74 -13.54 5.55 12.33
N GLY A 75 -14.59 4.76 12.61
CA GLY A 75 -15.96 5.26 12.74
C GLY A 75 -16.20 6.26 13.88
N ALA A 76 -15.29 6.33 14.85
CA ALA A 76 -15.33 7.29 15.95
C ALA A 76 -14.76 8.68 15.59
N ARG A 77 -14.21 8.88 14.38
CA ARG A 77 -13.62 10.14 13.92
C ARG A 77 -14.33 10.68 12.68
N LEU A 78 -14.46 12.00 12.62
CA LEU A 78 -14.82 12.69 11.40
C LEU A 78 -13.62 12.73 10.45
N GLN A 79 -13.85 12.56 9.15
CA GLN A 79 -12.84 12.71 8.09
C GLN A 79 -11.60 11.81 8.30
N SER A 80 -11.81 10.61 8.83
CA SER A 80 -10.77 9.60 8.95
C SER A 80 -10.33 9.04 7.60
N LEU A 81 -9.07 8.64 7.49
CA LEU A 81 -8.51 8.06 6.27
C LEU A 81 -7.99 6.65 6.53
N LEU A 82 -8.28 5.73 5.62
CA LEU A 82 -7.68 4.40 5.59
C LEU A 82 -7.01 4.17 4.24
N PHE A 83 -5.69 4.06 4.24
CA PHE A 83 -4.89 3.87 3.03
C PHE A 83 -4.36 2.44 2.94
N GLY A 84 -4.73 1.75 1.87
CA GLY A 84 -4.07 0.52 1.43
C GLY A 84 -3.00 0.84 0.40
N ILE A 85 -1.73 0.51 0.69
CA ILE A 85 -0.63 0.63 -0.26
C ILE A 85 -0.11 -0.78 -0.53
N THR A 86 0.03 -1.14 -1.80
CA THR A 86 0.45 -2.50 -2.12
C THR A 86 0.99 -2.65 -3.53
N THR A 87 1.59 -3.80 -3.77
CA THR A 87 1.95 -4.29 -5.09
C THR A 87 1.06 -5.46 -5.48
N ALA A 88 0.99 -5.79 -6.77
CA ALA A 88 0.17 -6.91 -7.24
C ALA A 88 0.68 -8.23 -6.64
N GLY A 89 -0.13 -8.85 -5.78
CA GLY A 89 0.15 -10.17 -5.22
C GLY A 89 -0.27 -11.33 -6.13
N PHE A 90 0.15 -12.54 -5.75
CA PHE A 90 -0.23 -13.78 -6.43
C PHE A 90 -1.60 -14.31 -5.99
N ASN A 91 -2.01 -14.00 -4.75
CA ASN A 91 -3.30 -14.41 -4.23
C ASN A 91 -4.39 -13.49 -4.78
N LYS A 92 -5.19 -14.00 -5.72
CA LYS A 92 -6.31 -13.27 -6.33
C LYS A 92 -7.60 -13.32 -5.51
N GLU A 93 -7.62 -14.15 -4.47
CA GLU A 93 -8.77 -14.35 -3.58
C GLU A 93 -8.61 -13.59 -2.26
N GLY A 94 -7.55 -12.78 -2.12
CA GLY A 94 -7.31 -11.99 -0.93
C GLY A 94 -7.94 -10.60 -0.99
N ILE A 95 -8.01 -9.94 0.18
CA ILE A 95 -8.55 -8.58 0.37
C ILE A 95 -7.97 -7.54 -0.61
N CYS A 96 -6.70 -7.68 -0.99
CA CYS A 96 -6.08 -6.79 -1.97
C CYS A 96 -6.81 -6.80 -3.32
N TYR A 97 -7.25 -7.96 -3.81
CA TYR A 97 -7.99 -8.06 -5.06
C TYR A 97 -9.44 -7.63 -4.90
N GLU A 98 -10.07 -7.89 -3.75
CA GLU A 98 -11.43 -7.38 -3.45
C GLU A 98 -11.47 -5.84 -3.52
N LEU A 99 -10.56 -5.15 -2.82
CA LEU A 99 -10.48 -3.69 -2.85
C LEU A 99 -10.11 -3.17 -4.24
N ARG A 100 -9.25 -3.89 -4.97
CA ARG A 100 -8.91 -3.54 -6.35
C ARG A 100 -10.13 -3.64 -7.27
N ASP A 101 -10.94 -4.67 -7.13
CA ASP A 101 -12.14 -4.87 -7.95
C ASP A 101 -13.21 -3.82 -7.61
N TYR A 102 -13.34 -3.47 -6.32
CA TYR A 102 -14.17 -2.33 -5.90
C TYR A 102 -13.68 -1.01 -6.52
N ALA A 103 -12.38 -0.74 -6.43
CA ALA A 103 -11.77 0.44 -7.04
C ALA A 103 -12.03 0.51 -8.56
N ILE A 104 -11.95 -0.62 -9.27
CA ILE A 104 -12.27 -0.68 -10.70
C ILE A 104 -13.74 -0.34 -10.96
N LYS A 105 -14.67 -0.86 -10.16
CA LYS A 105 -16.10 -0.55 -10.31
C LYS A 105 -16.39 0.93 -10.09
N VAL A 106 -15.77 1.55 -9.08
CA VAL A 106 -15.87 2.99 -8.82
C VAL A 106 -15.29 3.80 -9.99
N LEU A 107 -14.07 3.48 -10.43
CA LEU A 107 -13.41 4.15 -11.56
C LEU A 107 -14.16 4.00 -12.89
N GLN A 108 -14.94 2.94 -13.06
CA GLN A 108 -15.79 2.70 -14.23
C GLN A 108 -17.19 3.30 -14.10
N GLY A 109 -17.51 3.96 -12.97
CA GLY A 109 -18.84 4.51 -12.71
C GLY A 109 -19.92 3.45 -12.51
N GLN A 110 -19.55 2.20 -12.22
CA GLN A 110 -20.52 1.15 -11.89
C GLN A 110 -21.00 1.25 -10.43
N VAL A 111 -20.20 1.90 -9.58
CA VAL A 111 -20.51 2.21 -8.19
C VAL A 111 -20.22 3.70 -7.99
N GLU A 112 -21.18 4.44 -7.45
CA GLU A 112 -20.98 5.83 -7.05
C GLU A 112 -20.61 5.86 -5.57
N ASP A 113 -19.36 6.19 -5.28
CA ASP A 113 -18.82 6.30 -3.93
C ASP A 113 -17.72 7.36 -3.88
N ASP A 114 -18.11 8.59 -3.53
CA ASP A 114 -17.19 9.73 -3.43
C ASP A 114 -16.23 9.63 -2.23
N SER A 115 -16.48 8.71 -1.30
CA SER A 115 -15.60 8.49 -0.14
C SER A 115 -14.41 7.60 -0.47
N PHE A 116 -14.47 6.85 -1.58
CA PHE A 116 -13.44 5.91 -1.99
C PHE A 116 -12.53 6.48 -3.08
N PHE A 117 -11.23 6.53 -2.79
CA PHE A 117 -10.21 6.89 -3.76
C PHE A 117 -9.39 5.67 -4.18
N GLY A 118 -9.38 5.38 -5.49
CA GLY A 118 -8.61 4.28 -6.07
C GLY A 118 -7.62 4.76 -7.13
N ILE A 119 -6.37 4.33 -7.03
CA ILE A 119 -5.36 4.50 -8.08
C ILE A 119 -4.68 3.17 -8.39
N ILE A 120 -4.68 2.77 -9.66
CA ILE A 120 -4.18 1.46 -10.10
C ILE A 120 -3.18 1.68 -11.24
N TYR A 121 -1.94 1.26 -11.01
CA TYR A 121 -0.90 1.22 -12.03
C TYR A 121 -0.80 -0.19 -12.58
N THR A 122 -1.23 -0.39 -13.83
CA THR A 122 -1.20 -1.71 -14.49
C THR A 122 -0.98 -1.56 -15.99
N LEU A 123 -0.67 -2.68 -16.65
CA LEU A 123 -0.63 -2.74 -18.10
C LEU A 123 -2.05 -2.92 -18.63
N ASP A 124 -2.32 -2.33 -19.80
CA ASP A 124 -3.58 -2.59 -20.50
C ASP A 124 -3.58 -3.99 -21.11
N LYS A 125 -4.78 -4.55 -21.35
CA LYS A 125 -4.92 -5.90 -21.93
C LYS A 125 -4.21 -6.07 -23.29
N LYS A 126 -3.98 -4.98 -24.01
CA LYS A 126 -3.36 -4.96 -25.35
C LYS A 126 -1.88 -4.62 -25.32
N ASP A 127 -1.32 -4.26 -24.17
CA ASP A 127 0.10 -3.92 -24.04
C ASP A 127 0.96 -5.19 -24.10
N ASP A 128 2.09 -5.15 -24.80
CA ASP A 128 3.09 -6.22 -24.74
C ASP A 128 3.86 -6.08 -23.40
N PRO A 129 3.76 -7.05 -22.47
CA PRO A 129 4.49 -7.00 -21.20
C PRO A 129 6.01 -7.06 -21.38
N PHE A 130 6.49 -7.41 -22.57
CA PHE A 130 7.91 -7.45 -22.88
C PHE A 130 8.44 -6.25 -23.68
N ASP A 131 7.57 -5.29 -24.01
CA ASP A 131 7.99 -3.97 -24.52
C ASP A 131 8.40 -3.08 -23.33
N GLU A 132 9.68 -2.71 -23.29
CA GLU A 132 10.24 -1.87 -22.21
C GLU A 132 9.53 -0.52 -22.08
N LYS A 133 8.96 0.01 -23.19
CA LYS A 133 8.23 1.28 -23.21
C LYS A 133 6.95 1.22 -22.37
N MET A 134 6.36 0.04 -22.23
CA MET A 134 5.10 -0.13 -21.49
C MET A 134 5.32 -0.27 -19.98
N TRP A 135 6.52 -0.63 -19.53
CA TRP A 135 6.80 -0.94 -18.12
C TRP A 135 6.50 0.21 -17.16
N GLN A 136 6.65 1.45 -17.60
CA GLN A 136 6.42 2.62 -16.75
C GLN A 136 4.93 2.76 -16.35
N LYS A 137 3.98 2.28 -17.17
CA LYS A 137 2.54 2.31 -16.87
C LYS A 137 2.19 1.53 -15.60
N ALA A 138 2.80 0.34 -15.44
CA ALA A 138 2.64 -0.51 -14.25
C ALA A 138 3.67 -0.22 -13.15
N ASN A 139 4.70 0.57 -13.43
CA ASN A 139 5.80 0.84 -12.51
C ASN A 139 6.14 2.34 -12.53
N PRO A 140 5.31 3.20 -11.92
CA PRO A 140 5.50 4.65 -11.99
C PRO A 140 6.86 5.12 -11.43
N GLY A 141 7.46 4.36 -10.50
CA GLY A 141 8.79 4.65 -9.95
C GLY A 141 9.97 4.04 -10.72
N LEU A 142 9.77 3.52 -11.93
CA LEU A 142 10.84 2.97 -12.75
C LEU A 142 11.89 4.03 -13.09
N GLY A 143 13.17 3.69 -12.85
CA GLY A 143 14.31 4.60 -12.95
C GLY A 143 14.71 5.23 -11.61
N ILE A 144 13.77 5.40 -10.67
CA ILE A 144 14.03 6.05 -9.37
C ILE A 144 14.18 5.01 -8.26
N CYS A 145 13.09 4.32 -7.92
CA CYS A 145 13.07 3.29 -6.88
C CYS A 145 13.24 1.88 -7.46
N LYS A 146 12.81 1.67 -8.71
CA LYS A 146 12.98 0.40 -9.43
C LYS A 146 14.02 0.56 -10.53
N ARG A 147 14.95 -0.39 -10.66
CA ARG A 147 16.04 -0.31 -11.65
C ARG A 147 15.64 -0.96 -12.97
N TRP A 148 16.10 -0.35 -14.08
CA TRP A 148 15.88 -0.87 -15.43
C TRP A 148 16.49 -2.26 -15.62
N ASP A 149 17.70 -2.48 -15.11
CA ASP A 149 18.40 -3.75 -15.27
C ASP A 149 17.68 -4.91 -14.57
N ASP A 150 17.07 -4.66 -13.40
CA ASP A 150 16.24 -5.63 -12.71
C ASP A 150 14.98 -5.97 -13.51
N MET A 151 14.30 -4.98 -14.09
CA MET A 151 13.14 -5.22 -14.95
C MET A 151 13.50 -6.05 -16.18
N ARG A 152 14.61 -5.73 -16.85
CA ARG A 152 15.15 -6.52 -17.97
C ARG A 152 15.47 -7.96 -17.57
N ARG A 153 16.08 -8.16 -16.41
CA ARG A 153 16.38 -9.48 -15.86
C ARG A 153 15.10 -10.27 -15.60
N LEU A 154 14.09 -9.65 -14.99
CA LEU A 154 12.79 -10.28 -14.73
C LEU A 154 12.05 -10.63 -16.03
N ALA A 155 12.04 -9.72 -17.01
CA ALA A 155 11.44 -9.95 -18.33
C ALA A 155 12.13 -11.13 -19.06
N LYS A 156 13.46 -11.20 -19.06
CA LYS A 156 14.22 -12.34 -19.62
C LYS A 156 13.86 -13.66 -18.92
N LYS A 157 13.77 -13.66 -17.59
CA LYS A 157 13.35 -14.83 -16.80
C LYS A 157 11.91 -15.26 -17.10
N LEU A 158 11.02 -14.30 -17.36
CA LEU A 158 9.64 -14.59 -17.73
C LEU A 158 9.56 -15.15 -19.15
N ARG A 159 10.26 -14.56 -20.13
CA ARG A 159 10.33 -15.06 -21.51
C ARG A 159 10.80 -16.52 -21.57
N SER A 160 11.80 -16.90 -20.77
CA SER A 160 12.31 -18.28 -20.77
C SER A 160 11.37 -19.32 -20.14
N ARG A 161 10.34 -18.87 -19.41
CA ARG A 161 9.25 -19.71 -18.90
C ARG A 161 8.11 -19.88 -19.91
N PHE A 162 7.94 -18.93 -20.83
CA PHE A 162 6.90 -18.93 -21.86
C PHE A 162 7.37 -19.43 -23.23
N GLN A 163 8.60 -19.93 -23.37
CA GLN A 163 9.03 -20.57 -24.62
C GLN A 163 8.27 -21.91 -24.82
N PRO A 164 7.57 -22.09 -25.96
CA PRO A 164 6.95 -23.36 -26.28
C PRO A 164 8.06 -24.40 -26.50
N GLY A 165 8.10 -25.41 -25.64
CA GLY A 165 9.06 -26.52 -25.74
C GLY A 165 9.73 -26.96 -24.43
N ARG A 166 9.52 -26.27 -23.30
CA ARG A 166 10.02 -26.73 -22.00
C ARG A 166 8.98 -27.60 -21.29
N ILE A 167 8.93 -28.86 -21.71
CA ILE A 167 8.23 -29.96 -21.02
C ILE A 167 8.93 -30.16 -19.66
N LEU A 168 8.14 -30.39 -18.60
CA LEU A 168 8.63 -30.82 -17.28
C LEU A 168 9.35 -32.16 -17.36
#